data_AF-A0A4Q5QEH2-F1
#
_entry.id   AF-A0A4Q5QEH2-F1
#
_cell.length_a   1.000
_cell.length_b   1.000
_cell.length_c   1.000
_cell.angle_alpha   90.00
_cell.angle_beta   90.00
_cell.angle_gamma   90.00
#
_symmetry.space_group_name_H-M   'P 1'
#
loop_
_entity.id
_entity.type
_entity.pdbx_description
1 polymer ?
#
loop_
_entity_poly.entity_id
_entity_poly.type
_entity_poly.pdbx_seq_one_letter_code
_entity_poly.pdbx_strand_id
1 'polypeptide(L)'
;MNARVRQFLVSVGETFWLLPALLVVAGILLAVGLVELDRSGLVPQWLIDSPFLYNGGGTGARTLLGAVASSTIGVAGTVFSITIASLSLAAGQMGPRLLRNFVKDRGNQFTLGAFLGTFSYALMVLRSVRTQGEGPFVPHAALTAGILLAFLCVGVLVFFVGHMAGRINVDTVIELVSEDVARAIRRLTGTHAPKPVTAPTFTDGVAAVADPRRGYLQELDADQLADWAAAH
;
A
#
# COMPACT_ATOMS: atom_id res chain seq x y z
N MET A 1 -17.86 20.87 12.28
CA MET A 1 -16.51 20.32 12.03
C MET A 1 -16.45 19.89 10.56
N ASN A 2 -15.59 20.53 9.77
CA ASN A 2 -15.76 20.69 8.31
C ASN A 2 -15.80 19.36 7.53
N ALA A 3 -16.94 19.07 6.89
CA ALA A 3 -17.12 17.93 5.99
C ALA A 3 -16.04 17.84 4.90
N ARG A 4 -15.54 19.01 4.43
CA ARG A 4 -14.40 19.10 3.49
C ARG A 4 -13.08 18.58 4.05
N VAL A 5 -12.80 18.78 5.34
CA VAL A 5 -11.56 18.27 5.98
C VAL A 5 -11.67 16.76 6.17
N ARG A 6 -12.85 16.25 6.53
CA ARG A 6 -13.09 14.81 6.62
C ARG A 6 -13.03 14.15 5.24
N GLN A 7 -13.58 14.78 4.21
CA GLN A 7 -13.51 14.31 2.83
C GLN A 7 -12.07 14.36 2.27
N PHE A 8 -11.30 15.40 2.61
CA PHE A 8 -9.89 15.49 2.24
C PHE A 8 -9.05 14.44 2.97
N LEU A 9 -9.26 14.21 4.27
CA LEU A 9 -8.58 13.15 5.03
C LEU A 9 -8.95 11.75 4.54
N VAL A 10 -10.21 11.54 4.11
CA VAL A 10 -10.66 10.30 3.49
C VAL A 10 -10.07 10.14 2.08
N SER A 11 -10.05 11.18 1.25
CA SER A 11 -9.45 11.11 -0.11
C SER A 11 -7.94 10.92 -0.09
N VAL A 12 -7.28 11.56 0.88
CA VAL A 12 -5.85 11.39 1.16
C VAL A 12 -5.64 9.94 1.60
N GLY A 13 -6.36 9.43 2.62
CA GLY A 13 -6.29 8.03 3.06
C GLY A 13 -6.64 6.96 2.01
N GLU A 14 -7.36 7.31 0.94
CA GLU A 14 -7.62 6.44 -0.21
C GLU A 14 -6.49 6.41 -1.25
N THR A 15 -5.46 7.24 -1.08
CA THR A 15 -4.34 7.32 -2.01
C THR A 15 -3.27 6.28 -1.67
N PHE A 16 -3.05 5.34 -2.59
CA PHE A 16 -2.08 4.24 -2.50
C PHE A 16 -0.69 4.65 -1.98
N TRP A 17 -0.27 5.88 -2.28
CA TRP A 17 1.07 6.38 -2.00
C TRP A 17 1.29 6.92 -0.59
N LEU A 18 0.25 7.14 0.21
CA LEU A 18 0.43 7.75 1.52
C LEU A 18 1.15 6.85 2.51
N LEU A 19 0.70 5.61 2.66
CA LEU A 19 1.31 4.69 3.61
C LEU A 19 2.79 4.42 3.25
N PRO A 20 3.14 4.16 1.97
CA PRO A 20 4.53 4.11 1.55
C PRO A 20 5.32 5.39 1.85
N ALA A 21 4.77 6.57 1.51
CA ALA A 21 5.44 7.84 1.76
C ALA A 21 5.68 8.09 3.25
N LEU A 22 4.71 7.75 4.11
CA LEU A 22 4.83 7.87 5.56
C LEU A 22 5.91 6.94 6.10
N LEU A 23 5.99 5.71 5.62
CA LEU A 23 7.06 4.77 6.00
C LEU A 23 8.45 5.23 5.53
N VAL A 24 8.53 5.87 4.36
CA VAL A 24 9.76 6.52 3.88
C VAL A 24 10.19 7.66 4.81
N VAL A 25 9.26 8.56 5.14
CA VAL A 25 9.52 9.67 6.07
C VAL A 25 9.92 9.13 7.44
N ALA A 26 9.24 8.11 7.95
CA ALA A 26 9.57 7.46 9.22
C ALA A 26 10.99 6.86 9.18
N GLY A 27 11.37 6.19 8.10
CA GLY A 27 12.73 5.67 7.91
C GLY A 27 13.79 6.78 7.91
N ILE A 28 13.53 7.89 7.23
CA ILE A 28 14.44 9.06 7.22
C ILE A 28 14.58 9.65 8.63
N LEU A 29 13.46 9.87 9.33
CA LEU A 29 13.46 10.42 10.69
C LEU A 29 14.17 9.49 11.67
N LEU A 30 13.95 8.18 11.55
CA LEU A 30 14.64 7.17 12.36
C LEU A 30 16.15 7.22 12.13
N ALA A 31 16.59 7.31 10.88
CA ALA A 31 18.01 7.43 10.55
C ALA A 31 18.63 8.71 11.13
N VAL A 32 17.97 9.86 10.97
CA VAL A 32 18.41 11.14 11.54
C VAL A 32 18.51 11.05 13.06
N GLY A 33 17.47 10.53 13.72
CA GLY A 33 17.42 10.41 15.17
C GLY A 33 18.52 9.51 15.73
N LEU A 34 18.75 8.34 15.11
CA LEU A 34 19.79 7.42 15.55
C LEU A 34 21.20 7.96 15.29
N VAL A 35 21.44 8.61 14.14
CA VAL A 35 22.73 9.23 13.83
C VAL A 35 23.03 10.37 14.80
N GLU A 36 22.05 11.20 15.12
CA GLU A 36 22.24 12.32 16.05
C GLU A 36 22.44 11.82 17.49
N LEU A 37 21.76 10.72 17.87
CA LEU A 37 21.99 10.04 19.13
C LEU A 37 23.43 9.50 19.22
N ASP A 38 23.92 8.84 18.17
CA ASP A 38 25.31 8.37 18.08
C ASP A 38 26.31 9.54 18.16
N ARG A 39 26.01 10.69 17.55
CA ARG A 39 26.86 11.90 17.62
C ARG A 39 26.90 12.56 18.99
N SER A 40 25.79 12.55 19.71
CA SER A 40 25.69 13.17 21.03
C SER A 40 26.55 12.49 22.09
N GLY A 41 27.10 11.30 21.81
CA GLY A 41 27.87 10.51 22.76
C GLY A 41 27.04 9.95 23.92
N LEU A 42 25.71 10.05 23.84
CA LEU A 42 24.78 9.50 24.83
C LEU A 42 24.71 7.96 24.79
N VAL A 43 25.25 7.33 23.75
CA VAL A 43 25.34 5.87 23.67
C VAL A 43 26.43 5.40 24.65
N PRO A 44 26.08 4.67 25.72
CA PRO A 44 27.05 4.28 26.72
C PRO A 44 28.12 3.33 26.15
N GLN A 45 29.38 3.48 26.57
CA GLN A 45 30.49 2.62 26.11
C GLN A 45 30.23 1.12 26.32
N TRP A 46 29.56 0.74 27.41
CA TRP A 46 29.18 -0.67 27.67
C TRP A 46 28.20 -1.25 26.64
N LEU A 47 27.43 -0.40 25.95
CA LEU A 47 26.53 -0.82 24.89
C LEU A 47 27.30 -0.98 23.57
N ILE A 48 28.27 -0.10 23.30
CA ILE A 48 29.16 -0.15 22.12
C ILE A 48 30.05 -1.41 22.16
N ASP A 49 30.54 -1.78 23.34
CA ASP A 49 31.31 -3.01 23.55
C ASP A 49 30.44 -4.29 23.58
N SER A 50 29.12 -4.16 23.52
CA SER A 50 28.21 -5.30 23.49
C SER A 50 28.33 -6.06 22.17
N PRO A 51 28.38 -7.41 22.18
CA PRO A 51 28.37 -8.22 20.95
C PRO A 51 27.09 -8.04 20.10
N PHE A 52 26.05 -7.39 20.64
CA PHE A 52 24.82 -7.09 19.92
C PHE A 52 24.89 -5.83 19.05
N LEU A 53 25.81 -4.89 19.33
CA LEU A 53 26.02 -3.72 18.49
C LEU A 53 27.07 -4.02 17.40
N TYR A 54 26.92 -3.37 16.24
CA TYR A 54 27.88 -3.52 15.16
C TYR A 54 29.26 -3.00 15.60
N ASN A 55 30.24 -3.89 15.79
CA ASN A 55 31.61 -3.53 16.18
C ASN A 55 32.60 -3.57 14.99
N GLY A 56 32.11 -3.32 13.77
CA GLY A 56 32.94 -3.31 12.56
C GLY A 56 33.43 -1.90 12.19
N GLY A 57 34.44 -1.84 11.30
CA GLY A 57 34.98 -0.58 10.80
C GLY A 57 34.09 0.13 9.77
N GLY A 58 34.35 1.43 9.54
CA GLY A 58 33.55 2.27 8.64
C GLY A 58 33.46 1.77 7.18
N THR A 59 34.48 1.05 6.68
CA THR A 59 34.42 0.42 5.35
C THR A 59 33.37 -0.69 5.31
N GLY A 60 33.36 -1.57 6.32
CA GLY A 60 32.36 -2.64 6.44
C GLY A 60 30.95 -2.06 6.58
N ALA A 61 30.82 -0.97 7.35
CA ALA A 61 29.57 -0.24 7.50
C ALA A 61 29.01 0.25 6.16
N ARG A 62 29.85 0.89 5.33
CA ARG A 62 29.45 1.38 4.00
C ARG A 62 29.08 0.23 3.07
N THR A 63 29.85 -0.85 3.06
CA THR A 63 29.57 -2.03 2.23
C THR A 63 28.23 -2.66 2.60
N LEU A 64 27.97 -2.84 3.90
CA LEU A 64 26.71 -3.41 4.39
C LEU A 64 25.51 -2.53 4.04
N LEU A 65 25.56 -1.24 4.40
CA LEU A 65 24.47 -0.30 4.10
C LEU A 65 24.24 -0.15 2.59
N GLY A 66 25.31 -0.18 1.79
CA GLY A 66 25.22 -0.18 0.33
C GLY A 66 24.53 -1.42 -0.22
N ALA A 67 24.85 -2.61 0.30
CA ALA A 67 24.19 -3.86 -0.08
C ALA A 67 22.71 -3.89 0.35
N VAL A 68 22.38 -3.37 1.52
CA VAL A 68 20.99 -3.23 1.98
C VAL A 68 20.22 -2.25 1.10
N ALA A 69 20.80 -1.09 0.78
CA ALA A 69 20.16 -0.11 -0.10
C ALA A 69 19.91 -0.68 -1.50
N SER A 70 20.91 -1.31 -2.12
CA SER A 70 20.77 -1.87 -3.48
C SER A 70 19.78 -3.04 -3.55
N SER A 71 19.79 -3.92 -2.55
CA SER A 71 18.85 -5.04 -2.48
C SER A 71 17.42 -4.58 -2.24
N THR A 72 17.20 -3.65 -1.29
CA THR A 72 15.85 -3.16 -0.96
C THR A 72 15.21 -2.36 -2.08
N ILE A 73 15.97 -1.52 -2.82
CA ILE A 73 15.42 -0.83 -4.01
C ILE A 73 15.13 -1.81 -5.15
N GLY A 74 15.98 -2.82 -5.34
CA GLY A 74 15.75 -3.88 -6.33
C GLY A 74 14.47 -4.66 -6.04
N VAL A 75 14.27 -5.08 -4.79
CA VAL A 75 13.06 -5.78 -4.35
C VAL A 75 11.82 -4.86 -4.39
N ALA A 76 11.94 -3.58 -4.05
CA ALA A 76 10.84 -2.64 -4.23
C ALA A 76 10.38 -2.56 -5.69
N GLY A 77 11.33 -2.54 -6.63
CA GLY A 77 11.04 -2.57 -8.07
C GLY A 77 10.35 -3.85 -8.53
N THR A 78 10.76 -5.01 -8.02
CA THR A 78 10.12 -6.29 -8.35
C THR A 78 8.70 -6.38 -7.77
N VAL A 79 8.50 -5.96 -6.51
CA VAL A 79 7.18 -5.85 -5.87
C VAL A 79 6.26 -4.93 -6.67
N PHE A 80 6.76 -3.77 -7.09
CA PHE A 80 6.00 -2.83 -7.92
C PHE A 80 5.62 -3.44 -9.27
N SER A 81 6.55 -4.14 -9.91
CA SER A 81 6.33 -4.81 -11.20
C SER A 81 5.27 -5.92 -11.10
N ILE A 82 5.36 -6.78 -10.08
CA ILE A 82 4.38 -7.84 -9.82
C ILE A 82 3.00 -7.24 -9.51
N THR A 83 2.95 -6.15 -8.73
CA THR A 83 1.70 -5.43 -8.46
C THR A 83 1.04 -4.96 -9.74
N ILE A 84 1.78 -4.29 -10.62
CA ILE A 84 1.25 -3.77 -11.89
C ILE A 84 0.79 -4.92 -12.79
N ALA A 85 1.56 -6.00 -12.87
CA ALA A 85 1.19 -7.18 -13.65
C ALA A 85 -0.13 -7.79 -13.16
N SER A 86 -0.28 -7.93 -11.84
CA SER A 86 -1.52 -8.42 -11.21
C SER A 86 -2.70 -7.47 -11.46
N LEU A 87 -2.49 -6.14 -11.35
CA LEU A 87 -3.51 -5.15 -11.62
C LEU A 87 -3.98 -5.19 -13.10
N SER A 88 -3.03 -5.36 -14.02
CA SER A 88 -3.31 -5.49 -15.46
C SER A 88 -4.15 -6.73 -15.75
N LEU A 89 -3.83 -7.87 -15.14
CA LEU A 89 -4.60 -9.11 -15.28
C LEU A 89 -6.03 -8.95 -14.74
N ALA A 90 -6.18 -8.36 -13.55
CA ALA A 90 -7.49 -8.13 -12.94
C ALA A 90 -8.36 -7.15 -13.77
N ALA A 91 -7.75 -6.09 -14.32
CA ALA A 91 -8.42 -5.14 -15.21
C ALA A 91 -8.91 -5.80 -16.51
N GLY A 92 -8.13 -6.76 -17.03
CA GLY A 92 -8.45 -7.52 -18.24
C GLY A 92 -9.57 -8.55 -18.06
N GLN A 93 -9.73 -9.12 -16.86
CA GLN A 93 -10.68 -10.21 -16.61
C GLN A 93 -11.99 -9.78 -15.93
N MET A 94 -11.98 -8.81 -15.00
CA MET A 94 -13.12 -8.63 -14.07
C MET A 94 -13.72 -7.21 -14.02
N GLY A 95 -13.30 -6.31 -14.90
CA GLY A 95 -13.88 -4.97 -15.08
C GLY A 95 -13.49 -3.92 -14.02
N PRO A 96 -13.91 -2.65 -14.20
CA PRO A 96 -13.34 -1.48 -13.52
C PRO A 96 -13.56 -1.39 -12.01
N ARG A 97 -14.43 -2.22 -11.42
CA ARG A 97 -14.77 -2.18 -9.98
C ARG A 97 -13.71 -2.83 -9.08
N LEU A 98 -12.98 -3.84 -9.55
CA LEU A 98 -11.92 -4.51 -8.78
C LEU A 98 -10.59 -3.76 -8.81
N LEU A 99 -10.35 -2.98 -9.86
CA LEU A 99 -9.19 -2.07 -9.98
C LEU A 99 -9.07 -1.15 -8.75
N ARG A 100 -10.20 -0.65 -8.26
CA ARG A 100 -10.28 0.25 -7.09
C ARG A 100 -9.97 -0.46 -5.77
N ASN A 101 -10.21 -1.77 -5.67
CA ASN A 101 -9.88 -2.58 -4.48
C ASN A 101 -8.42 -3.04 -4.46
N PHE A 102 -7.77 -3.23 -5.63
CA PHE A 102 -6.34 -3.57 -5.70
C PHE A 102 -5.45 -2.39 -5.29
N VAL A 103 -5.80 -1.17 -5.70
CA VAL A 103 -5.09 0.07 -5.30
C VAL A 103 -5.23 0.36 -3.80
N LYS A 104 -6.22 -0.24 -3.12
CA LYS A 104 -6.43 -0.13 -1.66
C LYS A 104 -5.77 -1.22 -0.83
N ASP A 105 -4.99 -2.13 -1.45
CA ASP A 105 -4.37 -3.23 -0.72
C ASP A 105 -3.29 -2.71 0.24
N ARG A 106 -3.62 -2.70 1.54
CA ARG A 106 -2.72 -2.28 2.62
C ARG A 106 -1.49 -3.17 2.73
N GLY A 107 -1.58 -4.45 2.37
CA GLY A 107 -0.45 -5.38 2.38
C GLY A 107 0.62 -4.92 1.39
N ASN A 108 0.21 -4.59 0.16
CA ASN A 108 1.15 -4.10 -0.85
C ASN A 108 1.74 -2.73 -0.51
N GLN A 109 0.90 -1.80 -0.01
CA GLN A 109 1.35 -0.49 0.44
C GLN A 109 2.38 -0.58 1.58
N PHE A 110 2.14 -1.47 2.56
CA PHE A 110 3.07 -1.71 3.65
C PHE A 110 4.39 -2.30 3.15
N THR A 111 4.33 -3.33 2.29
CA THR A 111 5.52 -3.95 1.70
C THR A 111 6.36 -2.94 0.94
N LEU A 112 5.75 -2.19 0.03
CA LEU A 112 6.44 -1.17 -0.77
C LEU A 112 7.06 -0.10 0.14
N GLY A 113 6.29 0.38 1.12
CA GLY A 113 6.75 1.36 2.09
C GLY A 113 7.88 0.87 2.98
N ALA A 114 7.87 -0.40 3.40
CA ALA A 114 8.94 -0.98 4.20
C ALA A 114 10.24 -1.06 3.41
N PHE A 115 10.21 -1.51 2.14
CA PHE A 115 11.41 -1.54 1.31
C PHE A 115 11.94 -0.15 0.98
N LEU A 116 11.07 0.78 0.55
CA LEU A 116 11.47 2.15 0.25
C LEU A 116 11.94 2.91 1.50
N GLY A 117 11.33 2.64 2.65
CA GLY A 117 11.71 3.21 3.94
C GLY A 117 13.07 2.71 4.40
N THR A 118 13.33 1.40 4.32
CA THR A 118 14.64 0.82 4.63
C THR A 118 15.71 1.30 3.64
N PHE A 119 15.39 1.43 2.35
CA PHE A 119 16.29 2.03 1.36
C PHE A 119 16.68 3.46 1.74
N SER A 120 15.69 4.31 2.04
CA SER A 120 15.90 5.72 2.40
C SER A 120 16.66 5.85 3.73
N TYR A 121 16.34 5.00 4.70
CA TYR A 121 17.08 4.84 5.96
C TYR A 121 18.55 4.53 5.68
N ALA A 122 18.82 3.51 4.88
CA ALA A 122 20.19 3.06 4.58
C ALA A 122 21.01 4.15 3.91
N LEU A 123 20.44 4.90 2.95
CA LEU A 123 21.12 6.04 2.32
C LEU A 123 21.43 7.16 3.32
N MET A 124 20.49 7.47 4.22
CA MET A 124 20.67 8.54 5.20
C MET A 124 21.75 8.18 6.23
N VAL A 125 21.78 6.93 6.70
CA VAL A 125 22.88 6.45 7.57
C VAL A 125 24.19 6.41 6.79
N LEU A 126 24.19 5.91 5.55
CA LEU A 126 25.40 5.84 4.71
C LEU A 126 26.05 7.20 4.50
N ARG A 127 25.24 8.26 4.30
CA ARG A 127 25.69 9.65 4.21
C ARG A 127 26.45 10.11 5.46
N SER A 128 26.11 9.58 6.63
CA SER A 128 26.72 9.97 7.90
C SER A 128 28.04 9.24 8.22
N VAL A 129 28.30 8.08 7.59
CA VAL A 129 29.52 7.30 7.82
C VAL A 129 30.72 8.02 7.21
N ARG A 130 31.65 8.51 8.04
CA ARG A 130 32.88 9.19 7.62
C ARG A 130 34.10 8.26 7.75
N THR A 131 34.97 8.28 6.74
CA THR A 131 36.25 7.55 6.73
C THR A 131 37.43 8.47 7.04
N GLN A 132 38.59 7.89 7.34
CA GLN A 132 39.86 8.46 7.86
C GLN A 132 40.28 9.88 7.38
N GLY A 133 39.76 10.40 6.27
CA GLY A 133 40.05 11.74 5.76
C GLY A 133 39.32 12.91 6.44
N GLU A 134 38.22 12.68 7.19
CA GLU A 134 37.37 13.75 7.78
C GLU A 134 37.09 13.58 9.28
N GLY A 135 37.77 12.61 9.93
CA GLY A 135 37.45 12.13 11.28
C GLY A 135 36.57 10.88 11.23
N PRO A 136 37.09 9.69 11.62
CA PRO A 136 36.34 8.45 11.53
C PRO A 136 35.12 8.51 12.46
N PHE A 137 33.92 8.45 11.88
CA PHE A 137 32.66 8.38 12.61
C PHE A 137 31.79 7.29 12.01
N VAL A 138 31.46 6.31 12.84
CA VAL A 138 30.59 5.17 12.50
C VAL A 138 29.44 5.15 13.50
N PRO A 139 28.19 5.40 13.08
CA PRO A 139 27.05 5.39 13.96
C PRO A 139 26.61 3.95 14.25
N HIS A 140 27.16 3.36 15.31
CA HIS A 140 26.99 1.94 15.64
C HIS A 140 25.52 1.59 15.90
N ALA A 141 24.76 2.44 16.60
CA ALA A 141 23.34 2.19 16.87
C ALA A 141 22.51 2.26 15.57
N ALA A 142 22.76 3.27 14.73
CA ALA A 142 22.10 3.38 13.43
C ALA A 142 22.42 2.18 12.52
N LEU A 143 23.64 1.65 12.58
CA LEU A 143 24.00 0.46 11.81
C LEU A 143 23.27 -0.79 12.28
N THR A 144 23.22 -1.04 13.59
CA THR A 144 22.50 -2.19 14.13
C THR A 144 21.02 -2.13 13.77
N ALA A 145 20.39 -0.96 13.88
CA ALA A 145 19.01 -0.78 13.44
C ALA A 145 18.84 -1.02 11.93
N GLY A 146 19.82 -0.64 11.10
CA GLY A 146 19.83 -0.95 9.67
C GLY A 146 19.88 -2.45 9.38
N ILE A 147 20.67 -3.21 10.14
CA ILE A 147 20.74 -4.68 10.04
C ILE A 147 19.38 -5.29 10.43
N LEU A 148 18.77 -4.82 11.53
CA LEU A 148 17.44 -5.29 11.95
C LEU A 148 16.37 -4.99 10.89
N LEU A 149 16.40 -3.80 10.28
CA LEU A 149 15.51 -3.45 9.17
C LEU A 149 15.74 -4.34 7.94
N ALA A 150 16.98 -4.74 7.66
CA ALA A 150 17.26 -5.68 6.58
C ALA A 150 16.62 -7.06 6.83
N PHE A 151 16.73 -7.58 8.06
CA PHE A 151 16.02 -8.83 8.44
C PHE A 151 14.49 -8.67 8.40
N LEU A 152 13.98 -7.52 8.84
CA LEU A 152 12.56 -7.21 8.73
C LEU A 152 12.11 -7.22 7.26
N CYS A 153 12.89 -6.63 6.35
CA CYS A 153 12.62 -6.66 4.91
C CYS A 153 12.54 -8.09 4.35
N VAL A 154 13.36 -9.02 4.83
CA VAL A 154 13.25 -10.44 4.45
C VAL A 154 11.92 -11.04 4.93
N GLY A 155 11.52 -10.78 6.17
CA GLY A 155 10.20 -11.22 6.68
C GLY A 155 9.03 -10.61 5.89
N VAL A 156 9.12 -9.33 5.57
CA VAL A 156 8.13 -8.62 4.74
C VAL A 156 8.07 -9.18 3.33
N LEU A 157 9.20 -9.61 2.75
CA LEU A 157 9.21 -10.28 1.45
C LEU A 157 8.43 -11.61 1.49
N VAL A 158 8.70 -12.44 2.50
CA VAL A 158 8.00 -13.73 2.67
C VAL A 158 6.50 -13.49 2.87
N PHE A 159 6.14 -12.51 3.71
CA PHE A 159 4.75 -12.08 3.88
C PHE A 159 4.12 -11.65 2.55
N PHE A 160 4.81 -10.81 1.76
CA PHE A 160 4.30 -10.32 0.48
C PHE A 160 4.02 -11.45 -0.50
N VAL A 161 4.93 -12.42 -0.61
CA VAL A 161 4.75 -13.58 -1.49
C VAL A 161 3.51 -14.38 -1.08
N GLY A 162 3.34 -14.65 0.22
CA GLY A 162 2.15 -15.34 0.73
C GLY A 162 0.86 -14.57 0.51
N HIS A 163 0.88 -13.25 0.76
CA HIS A 163 -0.26 -12.36 0.56
C HIS A 163 -0.70 -12.31 -0.91
N MET A 164 0.25 -12.15 -1.84
CA MET A 164 -0.04 -12.13 -3.27
C MET A 164 -0.55 -13.50 -3.77
N ALA A 165 0.06 -14.60 -3.33
CA ALA A 165 -0.39 -15.94 -3.70
C ALA A 165 -1.82 -16.24 -3.21
N GLY A 166 -2.16 -15.83 -1.98
CA GLY A 166 -3.50 -15.99 -1.43
C GLY A 166 -4.57 -15.21 -2.19
N ARG A 167 -4.27 -13.97 -2.60
CA ARG A 167 -5.19 -13.11 -3.36
C ARG A 167 -5.54 -13.68 -4.73
N ILE A 168 -4.55 -14.21 -5.45
CA ILE A 168 -4.75 -14.85 -6.77
C ILE A 168 -5.67 -16.08 -6.65
N ASN A 169 -5.50 -16.88 -5.59
CA ASN A 169 -6.36 -18.03 -5.33
C ASN A 169 -7.82 -17.63 -5.02
N VAL A 170 -8.03 -16.57 -4.24
CA VAL A 170 -9.38 -16.09 -3.89
C VAL A 170 -10.15 -15.62 -5.13
N ASP A 171 -9.50 -14.87 -6.02
CA ASP A 171 -10.14 -14.40 -7.26
C ASP A 171 -10.60 -15.60 -8.13
N THR A 172 -9.76 -16.62 -8.25
CA THR A 172 -10.08 -17.85 -8.98
C THR A 172 -11.25 -18.62 -8.34
N VAL A 173 -11.28 -18.71 -7.02
CA VAL A 173 -12.35 -19.39 -6.28
C VAL A 173 -13.67 -18.62 -6.40
N ILE A 174 -13.66 -17.29 -6.35
CA ILE A 174 -14.87 -16.46 -6.52
C ILE A 174 -15.46 -16.66 -7.92
N GLU A 175 -14.62 -16.74 -8.95
CA GLU A 175 -15.08 -16.98 -10.32
C GLU A 175 -15.72 -18.37 -10.45
N LEU A 176 -15.06 -19.41 -9.94
CA LEU A 176 -15.60 -20.77 -9.92
C LEU A 176 -16.94 -20.85 -9.18
N VAL A 177 -17.05 -20.23 -8.00
CA VAL A 177 -18.30 -20.19 -7.22
C VAL A 177 -19.37 -19.37 -7.94
N SER A 178 -19.02 -18.24 -8.56
CA SER A 178 -19.97 -17.42 -9.32
C SER A 178 -20.52 -18.18 -10.51
N GLU A 179 -19.68 -18.91 -11.24
CA GLU A 179 -20.11 -19.78 -12.34
C GLU A 179 -20.99 -20.93 -11.86
N ASP A 180 -20.69 -21.52 -10.69
CA ASP A 180 -21.47 -22.60 -10.12
C ASP A 180 -22.85 -22.11 -9.64
N VAL A 181 -22.91 -20.97 -8.96
CA VAL A 181 -24.17 -20.30 -8.59
C VAL A 181 -24.97 -19.92 -9.83
N ALA A 182 -24.34 -19.36 -10.86
CA ALA A 182 -25.03 -19.02 -12.10
C ALA A 182 -25.58 -20.27 -12.81
N ARG A 183 -24.84 -21.39 -12.80
CA ARG A 183 -25.33 -22.69 -13.30
C ARG A 183 -26.49 -23.21 -12.45
N ALA A 184 -26.39 -23.13 -11.12
CA ALA A 184 -27.45 -23.56 -10.21
C ALA A 184 -28.72 -22.74 -10.42
N ILE A 185 -28.62 -21.41 -10.54
CA ILE A 185 -29.74 -20.53 -10.86
C ILE A 185 -30.35 -20.93 -12.22
N ARG A 186 -29.56 -21.08 -13.29
CA ARG A 186 -30.08 -21.53 -14.60
C ARG A 186 -30.81 -22.87 -14.52
N ARG A 187 -30.28 -23.82 -13.75
CA ARG A 187 -30.88 -25.14 -13.55
C ARG A 187 -32.20 -25.06 -12.78
N LEU A 188 -32.26 -24.26 -11.72
CA LEU A 188 -33.44 -24.12 -10.86
C LEU A 188 -34.54 -23.26 -11.48
N THR A 189 -34.17 -22.26 -12.29
CA THR A 189 -35.14 -21.34 -12.92
C THR A 189 -35.64 -21.87 -14.28
N GLY A 190 -34.94 -22.82 -14.90
CA GLY A 190 -35.26 -23.30 -16.24
C GLY A 190 -35.25 -22.19 -17.30
N THR A 191 -35.74 -22.46 -18.51
CA THR A 191 -35.96 -21.47 -19.59
C THR A 191 -37.13 -20.52 -19.34
N HIS A 192 -37.60 -20.37 -18.10
CA HIS A 192 -38.55 -19.31 -17.78
C HIS A 192 -37.76 -18.01 -17.65
N ALA A 193 -37.59 -17.32 -18.78
CA ALA A 193 -37.21 -15.91 -18.78
C ALA A 193 -38.13 -15.21 -17.76
N PRO A 194 -37.59 -14.45 -16.79
CA PRO A 194 -38.43 -13.67 -15.90
C PRO A 194 -39.35 -12.85 -16.80
N LYS A 195 -40.69 -13.02 -16.62
CA LYS A 195 -41.65 -12.13 -17.27
C LYS A 195 -41.13 -10.72 -17.01
N PRO A 196 -40.93 -9.89 -18.05
CA PRO A 196 -40.51 -8.51 -17.83
C PRO A 196 -41.46 -7.97 -16.77
N VAL A 197 -40.91 -7.56 -15.62
CA VAL A 197 -41.69 -6.75 -14.69
C VAL A 197 -41.99 -5.53 -15.53
N THR A 198 -43.23 -5.40 -15.98
CA THR A 198 -43.72 -4.19 -16.60
C THR A 198 -43.44 -3.13 -15.56
N ALA A 199 -42.41 -2.32 -15.80
CA ALA A 199 -42.14 -1.16 -14.97
C ALA A 199 -43.47 -0.41 -14.86
N PRO A 200 -43.87 0.05 -13.66
CA PRO A 200 -45.05 0.89 -13.54
C PRO A 200 -44.91 1.98 -14.60
N THR A 201 -45.82 1.96 -15.55
CA THR A 201 -45.79 2.91 -16.65
C THR A 201 -46.21 4.22 -16.00
N PHE A 202 -45.24 5.04 -15.61
CA PHE A 202 -45.52 6.39 -15.16
C PHE A 202 -45.98 7.15 -16.40
N THR A 203 -47.29 7.12 -16.67
CA THR A 203 -47.85 7.57 -17.95
C THR A 203 -48.04 9.07 -18.03
N ASP A 204 -48.05 9.79 -16.90
CA ASP A 204 -48.31 11.23 -16.87
C ASP A 204 -47.37 11.96 -15.89
N GLY A 205 -46.77 13.07 -16.36
CA GLY A 205 -45.97 13.98 -15.52
C GLY A 205 -44.47 13.66 -15.36
N VAL A 206 -43.92 12.69 -16.10
CA VAL A 206 -42.52 12.27 -15.93
C VAL A 206 -41.56 13.21 -16.65
N ALA A 207 -40.75 13.94 -15.90
CA ALA A 207 -39.60 14.66 -16.42
C ALA A 207 -38.34 13.78 -16.31
N ALA A 208 -37.75 13.40 -17.44
CA ALA A 208 -36.46 12.72 -17.43
C ALA A 208 -35.35 13.72 -17.05
N VAL A 209 -34.74 13.53 -15.88
CA VAL A 209 -33.58 14.32 -15.46
C VAL A 209 -32.32 13.68 -16.06
N ALA A 210 -31.86 14.23 -17.17
CA ALA A 210 -30.62 13.80 -17.83
C ALA A 210 -29.46 14.74 -17.48
N ASP A 211 -28.32 14.16 -17.10
CA ASP A 211 -27.07 14.91 -16.94
C ASP A 211 -26.24 14.77 -18.23
N PRO A 212 -25.78 15.87 -18.85
CA PRO A 212 -24.96 15.81 -20.06
C PRO A 212 -23.55 15.26 -19.82
N ARG A 213 -23.11 15.14 -18.55
CA ARG A 213 -21.79 14.63 -18.19
C ARG A 213 -21.77 13.10 -18.30
N ARG A 214 -20.70 12.57 -18.91
CA ARG A 214 -20.43 11.13 -18.97
C ARG A 214 -19.63 10.71 -17.75
N GLY A 215 -20.16 9.78 -16.96
CA GLY A 215 -19.51 9.31 -15.73
C GLY A 215 -20.31 8.22 -15.02
N TYR A 216 -19.87 7.86 -13.82
CA TYR A 216 -20.57 6.92 -12.94
C TYR A 216 -21.24 7.68 -11.81
N LEU A 217 -22.47 7.30 -11.45
CA LEU A 217 -23.14 7.78 -10.24
C LEU A 217 -22.37 7.26 -9.02
N GLN A 218 -21.77 8.16 -8.24
CA GLN A 218 -20.95 7.77 -7.08
C GLN A 218 -21.74 7.82 -5.76
N GLU A 219 -22.70 8.73 -5.65
CA GLU A 219 -23.48 8.97 -4.45
C GLU A 219 -24.87 9.50 -4.85
N LEU A 220 -25.90 9.11 -4.09
CA LEU A 220 -27.27 9.54 -4.24
C LEU A 220 -27.78 9.92 -2.84
N ASP A 221 -28.12 11.19 -2.63
CA ASP A 221 -28.73 11.65 -1.40
C ASP A 221 -30.23 11.34 -1.46
N ALA A 222 -30.62 10.20 -0.87
CA ALA A 222 -31.99 9.71 -0.93
C ALA A 222 -32.98 10.61 -0.16
N ASP A 223 -32.53 11.23 0.93
CA ASP A 223 -33.37 12.09 1.77
C ASP A 223 -33.71 13.38 1.02
N GLN A 224 -32.70 14.01 0.41
CA GLN A 224 -32.91 15.23 -0.36
C GLN A 224 -33.69 14.99 -1.66
N LEU A 225 -33.53 13.81 -2.27
CA LEU A 225 -34.33 13.40 -3.42
C LEU A 225 -35.80 13.18 -3.04
N ALA A 226 -36.06 12.62 -1.86
CA ALA A 226 -37.40 12.44 -1.33
C ALA A 226 -38.06 13.78 -0.98
N ASP A 227 -37.31 14.70 -0.35
CA ASP A 227 -37.78 16.06 -0.05
C ASP A 227 -38.14 16.82 -1.34
N TRP A 228 -37.31 16.69 -2.39
CA TRP A 228 -37.59 17.30 -3.69
C TRP A 228 -38.85 16.72 -4.36
N ALA A 229 -39.01 15.39 -4.30
CA ALA A 229 -40.18 14.69 -4.84
C ALA A 229 -41.46 14.90 -4.01
N ALA A 230 -41.36 15.30 -2.75
CA ALA A 230 -42.51 15.69 -1.94
C ALA A 230 -42.95 17.14 -2.21
N ALA A 231 -42.04 17.99 -2.69
CA ALA A 231 -42.29 19.40 -2.97
C ALA A 231 -42.79 19.69 -4.39
N HIS A 232 -42.68 18.74 -5.32
CA HIS A 232 -43.05 18.86 -6.74
C HIS A 232 -43.92 17.68 -7.16
#